data_AF-A0A5K1CPF7-F1
#
_entry.id   AF-A0A5K1CPF7-F1
#
_cell.length_a   1.000
_cell.length_b   1.000
_cell.length_c   1.000
_cell.angle_alpha   90.00
_cell.angle_beta   90.00
_cell.angle_gamma   90.00
#
_symmetry.space_group_name_H-M   'P 1'
#
loop_
_entity.id
_entity.type
_entity.pdbx_description
1 polymer ?
#
loop_
_entity_poly.entity_id
_entity_poly.type
_entity_poly.pdbx_seq_one_letter_code
_entity_poly.pdbx_strand_id
1 'polypeptide(L)' 'ESTIGAAFFSQILSLNEATVKFDIWDTAGQERYHSLAPMYYRGAAAAVVVYDITSV' A
#
# COMPACT_ATOMS: atom_id res chain seq x y z
N GLU A 1 -9.50 1.03 13.46
CA GLU A 1 -8.35 0.27 14.00
C GLU A 1 -7.14 0.57 13.12
N SER A 2 -5.93 0.70 13.66
CA SER A 2 -4.76 1.09 12.86
C SER A 2 -4.01 -0.14 12.34
N THR A 3 -3.49 -0.08 11.12
CA THR A 3 -2.65 -1.14 10.55
C THR A 3 -1.41 -1.39 11.44
N ILE A 4 -1.07 -2.66 11.65
CA ILE A 4 0.10 -3.12 12.41
C ILE A 4 1.14 -3.63 11.41
N GLY A 5 2.26 -2.90 11.24
CA GLY A 5 3.29 -3.25 10.27
C GLY A 5 2.80 -3.05 8.83
N ALA A 6 2.30 -4.10 8.18
CA ALA A 6 1.66 -4.02 6.88
C ALA A 6 0.64 -5.15 6.67
N ALA A 7 -0.35 -4.90 5.81
CA ALA A 7 -1.28 -5.89 5.29
C ALA A 7 -1.04 -6.11 3.80
N PHE A 8 -1.25 -7.34 3.34
CA PHE A 8 -1.12 -7.73 1.94
C PHE A 8 -2.48 -8.08 1.35
N PHE A 9 -2.76 -7.57 0.16
CA PHE A 9 -3.96 -7.86 -0.60
C PHE A 9 -3.63 -8.12 -2.06
N SER A 10 -4.19 -9.18 -2.64
CA SER A 10 -3.99 -9.53 -4.04
C SER A 10 -5.34 -9.59 -4.75
N GLN A 11 -5.48 -8.84 -5.84
CA GLN A 11 -6.69 -8.79 -6.65
C GLN A 11 -6.33 -8.96 -8.12
N ILE A 12 -7.02 -9.86 -8.82
CA ILE A 12 -6.91 -9.99 -10.28
C ILE A 12 -8.11 -9.30 -10.89
N LEU A 13 -7.86 -8.36 -11.79
CA LEU A 13 -8.89 -7.67 -12.57
C LEU A 13 -8.71 -8.01 -14.05
N SER A 14 -9.78 -8.55 -14.65
CA SER A 14 -9.87 -8.73 -16.09
C SER A 14 -10.46 -7.47 -16.71
N LEU A 15 -9.65 -6.74 -17.45
CA LEU A 15 -10.06 -5.61 -18.29
C LEU A 15 -10.24 -6.11 -19.74
N ASN A 16 -10.87 -5.31 -20.58
CA ASN A 16 -11.18 -5.71 -21.97
C ASN A 16 -9.94 -6.17 -22.76
N GLU A 17 -8.79 -5.54 -22.52
CA GLU A 17 -7.56 -5.77 -23.30
C GLU A 17 -6.44 -6.45 -22.48
N ALA A 18 -6.60 -6.58 -21.16
CA ALA A 18 -5.55 -7.09 -20.29
C ALA A 18 -6.10 -7.66 -18.99
N THR A 19 -5.42 -8.68 -18.48
CA THR A 19 -5.60 -9.16 -17.11
C THR A 19 -4.48 -8.59 -16.25
N VAL A 20 -4.84 -7.85 -15.21
CA VAL A 20 -3.89 -7.21 -14.32
C VAL A 20 -4.01 -7.82 -12.92
N LYS A 21 -2.88 -8.25 -12.37
CA LYS A 21 -2.78 -8.65 -10.96
C LYS A 21 -2.25 -7.46 -10.15
N PHE A 22 -3.04 -7.01 -9.20
CA PHE A 22 -2.66 -6.01 -8.21
C PHE A 22 -2.19 -6.73 -6.94
N ASP A 23 -0.90 -6.60 -6.64
CA ASP A 23 -0.33 -6.97 -5.36
C ASP A 23 -0.17 -5.67 -4.54
N ILE A 24 -1.05 -5.47 -3.57
CA ILE A 24 -1.21 -4.23 -2.80
C ILE A 24 -0.67 -4.45 -1.38
N TRP A 25 0.21 -3.54 -0.97
CA TRP A 25 0.71 -3.44 0.41
C TRP A 25 0.07 -2.22 1.07
N ASP A 26 -0.75 -2.45 2.10
CA ASP A 26 -1.21 -1.40 3.02
C ASP A 26 -0.22 -1.30 4.18
N THR A 27 0.46 -0.17 4.32
CA THR A 27 1.55 0.01 5.30
C THR A 27 1.11 0.87 6.47
N ALA A 28 1.52 0.47 7.68
CA ALA A 28 1.29 1.23 8.90
C ALA A 28 2.04 2.58 8.86
N GLY A 29 1.30 3.69 9.06
CA GLY A 29 1.83 5.05 9.04
C GLY A 29 2.47 5.53 10.35
N GLN A 30 2.42 4.72 11.42
CA GLN A 30 3.00 5.08 12.72
C GLN A 30 4.53 5.03 12.66
N GLU A 31 5.20 6.03 13.23
CA GLU A 31 6.68 6.18 13.19
C GLU A 31 7.46 4.94 13.64
N ARG A 32 6.92 4.17 14.59
CA ARG A 32 7.53 2.91 15.06
C ARG A 32 7.75 1.86 13.96
N TYR A 33 7.05 1.97 12.84
CA TYR A 33 7.18 1.08 11.68
C TYR A 33 7.94 1.71 10.51
N HIS A 34 8.47 2.93 10.64
CA HIS A 34 9.13 3.66 9.56
C HIS A 34 10.28 2.85 8.92
N SER A 35 11.06 2.14 9.73
CA SER A 35 12.17 1.30 9.24
C SER A 35 11.72 0.10 8.40
N LEU A 36 10.46 -0.33 8.52
CA LEU A 36 9.88 -1.41 7.74
C LEU A 36 9.32 -0.91 6.40
N ALA A 37 8.88 0.35 6.29
CA ALA A 37 8.24 0.86 5.07
C ALA A 37 9.03 0.56 3.78
N PRO A 38 10.37 0.76 3.71
CA PRO A 38 11.17 0.45 2.53
C PRO A 38 11.10 -1.01 2.05
N MET A 39 10.77 -1.95 2.93
CA MET A 39 10.67 -3.37 2.55
C MET A 39 9.39 -3.67 1.78
N TYR A 40 8.31 -2.91 2.02
CA TYR A 40 6.97 -3.21 1.48
C TYR A 40 6.73 -2.57 0.10
N TYR A 41 7.30 -1.39 -0.16
CA TYR A 41 7.17 -0.73 -1.48
C TYR A 41 8.35 -1.01 -2.43
N ARG A 42 9.33 -1.83 -2.03
CA ARG A 42 10.46 -2.19 -2.90
C ARG A 42 9.96 -2.90 -4.16
N GLY A 43 10.24 -2.32 -5.32
CA GLY A 43 9.79 -2.88 -6.61
C GLY A 43 8.32 -2.61 -6.93
N ALA A 44 7.62 -1.80 -6.11
CA ALA A 44 6.28 -1.36 -6.43
C ALA A 44 6.30 -0.49 -7.70
N ALA A 45 5.36 -0.75 -8.61
CA ALA A 45 5.22 0.04 -9.83
C ALA A 45 4.60 1.43 -9.58
N ALA A 46 3.87 1.59 -8.47
CA ALA A 46 3.20 2.82 -8.08
C ALA A 46 3.04 2.89 -6.55
N ALA A 47 2.80 4.09 -6.04
CA ALA A 47 2.50 4.36 -4.63
C ALA A 47 1.26 5.25 -4.52
N VAL A 48 0.46 5.04 -3.47
CA VAL A 48 -0.67 5.89 -3.11
C VAL A 48 -0.35 6.57 -1.78
N VAL A 49 -0.27 7.90 -1.78
CA VAL A 49 -0.01 8.69 -0.58
C VAL A 49 -1.30 9.37 -0.15
N VAL A 50 -1.70 9.14 1.09
CA VAL A 50 -2.95 9.67 1.67
C VAL A 50 -2.60 10.55 2.85
N TYR A 51 -3.28 11.69 2.96
CA TYR A 51 -3.20 12.59 4.10
C TYR A 51 -4.59 13.18 4.38
N ASP A 52 -4.80 13.65 5.60
CA ASP A 52 -6.04 14.31 6.01
C ASP A 52 -5.91 15.83 5.79
N ILE A 53 -6.76 16.38 4.92
CA ILE A 53 -6.79 17.82 4.61
C ILE A 53 -7.30 18.68 5.78
N THR A 54 -7.91 18.07 6.80
CA THR A 54 -8.42 18.77 7.99
C THR A 54 -7.41 18.82 9.13
N SER A 55 -6.27 18.14 8.99
CA SER A 55 -5.16 18.17 9.95
C SER A 55 -4.33 19.44 9.72
N VAL A 56 -4.66 20.50 10.46
CA VAL A 56 -3.95 21.81 10.47
C VAL A 56 -2.85 21.82 11.51
#